data_AF-A0A1H1LES7-F1
#
_entry.id   AF-A0A1H1LES7-F1
#
_cell.length_a   1.000
_cell.length_b   1.000
_cell.length_c   1.000
_cell.angle_alpha   90.00
_cell.angle_beta   90.00
_cell.angle_gamma   90.00
#
_symmetry.space_group_name_H-M   'P 1'
#
loop_
_entity.id
_entity.type
_entity.pdbx_description
1 polymer ?
#
loop_
_entity_poly.entity_id
_entity_poly.type
_entity_poly.pdbx_seq_one_letter_code
_entity_poly.pdbx_strand_id
1 'polypeptide(L)'
;MGAEDASLRMTASGGRLVETDGTDTRTSSYEVTSDGDGECGLRVTRADGTVVQATVTIRGRGDGARLRCEQLQTSFDWVPAPPGGEVRVTGVDEEYLALVGGSEDALDLAVSLWVSEHVPGATEAAFDGEVYIDTKADSVTATFTCDDPGRSIVSATWADGAFSVTG
;
A
#
# COMPACT_ATOMS: atom_id res chain seq x y z
N MET A 1 15.02 11.73 -22.47
CA MET A 1 14.78 10.27 -22.40
C MET A 1 13.52 10.14 -21.57
N GLY A 2 12.43 9.66 -22.19
CA GLY A 2 11.05 9.96 -21.80
C GLY A 2 10.71 9.49 -20.39
N ALA A 3 9.84 10.25 -19.73
CA ALA A 3 9.18 9.82 -18.50
C ALA A 3 8.58 8.44 -18.76
N GLU A 4 9.13 7.44 -18.07
CA GLU A 4 8.48 6.14 -17.96
C GLU A 4 7.06 6.40 -17.45
N ASP A 5 6.08 5.82 -18.13
CA ASP A 5 4.66 6.13 -18.00
C ASP A 5 4.21 6.00 -16.54
N ALA A 6 4.17 7.12 -15.81
CA ALA A 6 3.91 7.16 -14.35
C ALA A 6 2.50 6.66 -13.98
N SER A 7 1.69 6.33 -14.98
CA SER A 7 0.33 5.81 -14.93
C SER A 7 0.26 4.29 -14.84
N LEU A 8 1.28 3.54 -15.30
CA LEU A 8 1.25 2.09 -15.31
C LEU A 8 1.70 1.52 -13.96
N ARG A 9 0.77 0.93 -13.20
CA ARG A 9 1.04 0.47 -11.82
C ARG A 9 0.33 -0.85 -11.52
N MET A 10 0.93 -1.64 -10.63
CA MET A 10 0.35 -2.89 -10.14
C MET A 10 0.61 -3.03 -8.64
N THR A 11 -0.41 -3.46 -7.90
CA THR A 11 -0.29 -3.87 -6.49
C THR A 11 -0.85 -5.27 -6.30
N ALA A 12 -0.17 -6.07 -5.50
CA ALA A 12 -0.59 -7.41 -5.10
C ALA A 12 -0.47 -7.53 -3.58
N SER A 13 -1.59 -7.58 -2.88
CA SER A 13 -1.64 -7.66 -1.42
C SER A 13 -2.92 -8.36 -0.95
N GLY A 14 -2.83 -9.14 0.13
CA GLY A 14 -4.01 -9.75 0.76
C GLY A 14 -4.86 -10.64 -0.16
N GLY A 15 -4.27 -11.26 -1.18
CA GLY A 15 -5.02 -12.06 -2.17
C GLY A 15 -5.78 -11.23 -3.22
N ARG A 16 -5.52 -9.91 -3.28
CA ARG A 16 -6.06 -9.00 -4.30
C ARG A 16 -4.94 -8.50 -5.20
N LEU A 17 -5.19 -8.54 -6.50
CA LEU A 17 -4.34 -7.98 -7.54
C LEU A 17 -5.08 -6.79 -8.19
N VAL A 18 -4.42 -5.64 -8.25
CA VAL A 18 -4.92 -4.44 -8.94
C VAL A 18 -3.89 -4.00 -9.96
N GLU A 19 -4.31 -3.83 -11.20
CA GLU A 19 -3.49 -3.31 -12.29
C GLU A 19 -4.14 -2.08 -12.91
N THR A 20 -3.35 -1.07 -13.26
CA THR A 20 -3.84 0.12 -13.96
C THR A 20 -2.84 0.59 -15.01
N ASP A 21 -3.36 1.09 -16.13
CA ASP A 21 -2.63 1.84 -17.16
C ASP A 21 -2.88 3.35 -17.05
N GLY A 22 -3.43 3.81 -15.92
CA GLY A 22 -3.80 5.21 -15.67
C GLY A 22 -5.10 5.66 -16.32
N THR A 23 -5.69 4.85 -17.19
CA THR A 23 -7.02 5.12 -17.77
C THR A 23 -8.04 4.11 -17.25
N ASP A 24 -7.68 2.83 -17.24
CA ASP A 24 -8.50 1.73 -16.77
C ASP A 24 -7.87 1.06 -15.54
N THR A 25 -8.72 0.53 -14.66
CA THR A 25 -8.31 -0.25 -13.49
C THR A 25 -8.93 -1.64 -13.57
N ARG A 26 -8.08 -2.65 -13.40
CA ARG A 26 -8.42 -4.08 -13.48
C ARG A 26 -8.17 -4.70 -12.12
N THR A 27 -9.20 -5.33 -11.55
CA THR A 27 -9.10 -5.98 -10.24
C THR A 27 -9.37 -7.48 -10.37
N SER A 28 -8.51 -8.27 -9.77
CA SER A 28 -8.63 -9.73 -9.69
C SER A 28 -8.35 -10.18 -8.25
N SER A 29 -8.87 -11.33 -7.86
CA SER A 29 -8.38 -12.05 -6.67
C SER A 29 -7.38 -13.12 -7.10
N TYR A 30 -6.46 -13.49 -6.22
CA TYR A 30 -5.52 -14.56 -6.46
C TYR A 30 -5.34 -15.46 -5.23
N GLU A 31 -5.05 -16.73 -5.49
CA GLU A 31 -4.63 -17.71 -4.50
C GLU A 31 -3.26 -18.25 -4.93
N VAL A 32 -2.32 -18.34 -3.98
CA VAL A 32 -1.01 -18.97 -4.24
C VAL A 32 -1.17 -20.48 -4.29
N THR A 33 -0.81 -21.11 -5.41
CA THR A 33 -0.91 -22.56 -5.63
C THR A 33 0.43 -23.27 -5.50
N SER A 34 1.54 -22.56 -5.73
CA SER A 34 2.89 -23.05 -5.47
C SER A 34 3.84 -21.89 -5.15
N ASP A 35 4.79 -22.13 -4.26
CA ASP A 35 5.82 -21.17 -3.87
C ASP A 35 7.20 -21.82 -4.06
N GLY A 36 8.04 -21.20 -4.88
CA GLY A 36 9.35 -21.69 -5.25
C GLY A 36 10.36 -20.57 -5.40
N ASP A 37 11.64 -20.94 -5.47
CA ASP A 37 12.74 -19.96 -5.55
C ASP A 37 12.70 -19.20 -6.90
N GLY A 38 12.20 -17.96 -6.87
CA GLY A 38 12.04 -17.11 -8.04
C GLY A 38 10.87 -17.47 -8.96
N GLU A 39 10.00 -18.40 -8.56
CA GLU A 39 8.80 -18.77 -9.30
C GLU A 39 7.63 -19.06 -8.36
N CYS A 40 6.47 -18.48 -8.64
CA CYS A 40 5.24 -18.66 -7.88
C CYS A 40 4.10 -19.03 -8.82
N GLY A 41 3.31 -20.03 -8.44
CA GLY A 41 2.07 -20.41 -9.13
C GLY A 41 0.91 -19.69 -8.49
N LEU A 42 0.06 -19.06 -9.30
CA LEU A 42 -1.14 -18.37 -8.85
C LEU A 42 -2.37 -18.91 -9.58
N ARG A 43 -3.47 -19.04 -8.85
CA ARG A 43 -4.81 -19.13 -9.41
C ARG A 43 -5.45 -17.75 -9.32
N VAL A 44 -5.68 -17.10 -10.46
CA VAL A 44 -6.22 -15.75 -10.53
C VAL A 44 -7.69 -15.81 -10.97
N THR A 45 -8.58 -15.15 -10.24
CA THR A 45 -10.00 -14.99 -10.59
C THR A 45 -10.26 -13.53 -10.94
N ARG A 46 -10.66 -13.29 -12.19
CA ARG A 46 -10.95 -11.95 -12.70
C ARG A 46 -12.31 -11.45 -12.22
N ALA A 47 -12.56 -10.15 -12.33
CA ALA A 47 -13.84 -9.54 -11.97
C ALA A 47 -15.05 -10.14 -12.72
N ASP A 48 -14.86 -10.67 -13.93
CA ASP A 48 -15.91 -11.35 -14.71
C ASP A 48 -16.12 -12.82 -14.30
N GLY A 49 -15.40 -13.31 -13.30
CA GLY A 49 -15.44 -14.70 -12.82
C GLY A 49 -14.53 -15.66 -13.60
N THR A 50 -13.82 -15.20 -14.64
CA THR A 50 -12.85 -16.02 -15.37
C THR A 50 -11.70 -16.41 -14.45
N VAL A 51 -11.38 -17.71 -14.42
CA VAL A 51 -10.27 -18.25 -13.65
C VAL A 51 -9.12 -18.64 -14.58
N VAL A 52 -7.92 -18.15 -14.29
CA VAL A 52 -6.69 -18.48 -15.03
C VAL A 52 -5.62 -19.02 -14.08
N GLN A 53 -4.81 -19.95 -14.58
CA GLN A 53 -3.57 -20.38 -13.91
C GLN A 53 -2.44 -19.50 -14.43
N ALA A 54 -1.70 -18.89 -13.51
CA ALA A 54 -0.63 -17.97 -13.81
C ALA A 54 0.66 -18.46 -13.16
N THR A 55 1.76 -18.34 -13.90
CA THR A 55 3.11 -18.49 -13.35
C THR A 55 3.73 -17.12 -13.28
N VAL A 56 4.18 -16.75 -12.09
CA VAL A 56 4.90 -15.51 -11.82
C VAL A 56 6.37 -15.86 -11.66
N THR A 57 7.23 -15.27 -12.48
CA THR A 57 8.68 -15.41 -12.34
C THR A 57 9.25 -14.13 -11.74
N ILE A 58 9.99 -14.25 -10.65
CA ILE A 58 10.73 -13.15 -10.03
C ILE A 58 12.21 -13.41 -10.24
N ARG A 59 12.89 -12.49 -10.95
CA ARG A 59 14.34 -12.56 -11.20
C ARG A 59 15.04 -11.36 -10.61
N GLY A 60 16.30 -11.54 -10.23
CA GLY A 60 17.11 -10.46 -9.64
C GLY A 60 16.74 -10.18 -8.18
N ARG A 61 17.37 -9.16 -7.59
CA ARG A 61 17.17 -8.74 -6.20
C ARG A 61 17.34 -7.22 -6.08
N GLY A 62 16.69 -6.62 -5.08
CA GLY A 62 16.75 -5.16 -4.85
C GLY A 62 16.30 -4.39 -6.09
N ASP A 63 17.06 -3.36 -6.48
CA ASP A 63 16.79 -2.53 -7.67
C ASP A 63 16.87 -3.31 -9.00
N GLY A 64 17.47 -4.51 -8.99
CA GLY A 64 17.52 -5.39 -10.15
C GLY A 64 16.37 -6.40 -10.23
N ALA A 65 15.48 -6.41 -9.25
CA ALA A 65 14.36 -7.34 -9.22
C ALA A 65 13.35 -7.03 -10.34
N ARG A 66 12.83 -8.08 -10.97
CA ARG A 66 11.81 -8.01 -12.02
C ARG A 66 10.82 -9.13 -11.85
N LEU A 67 9.54 -8.80 -11.92
CA LEU A 67 8.43 -9.73 -11.94
C LEU A 67 7.92 -9.87 -13.37
N ARG A 68 7.70 -11.10 -13.83
CA ARG A 68 7.09 -11.39 -15.13
C ARG A 68 5.91 -12.35 -14.98
N CYS A 69 4.78 -12.04 -15.62
CA CYS A 69 3.61 -12.92 -15.69
C CYS A 69 2.74 -12.60 -16.91
N GLU A 70 2.48 -13.58 -17.77
CA GLU A 70 1.72 -13.39 -19.01
C GLU A 70 0.19 -13.30 -18.81
N GLN A 71 -0.28 -13.59 -17.60
CA GLN A 71 -1.72 -13.56 -17.27
C GLN A 71 -2.18 -12.23 -16.68
N LEU A 72 -1.24 -11.32 -16.41
CA LEU A 72 -1.52 -9.93 -16.04
C LEU A 72 -2.17 -9.21 -17.23
N GLN A 73 -3.12 -8.34 -16.94
CA GLN A 73 -3.99 -7.75 -17.94
C GLN A 73 -3.48 -6.43 -18.52
N THR A 74 -2.48 -5.82 -17.88
CA THR A 74 -1.99 -4.48 -18.24
C THR A 74 -0.57 -4.53 -18.80
N SER A 75 0.34 -5.25 -18.15
CA SER A 75 1.70 -5.48 -18.62
C SER A 75 2.19 -6.84 -18.12
N PHE A 76 3.08 -7.47 -18.88
CA PHE A 76 3.66 -8.75 -18.51
C PHE A 76 4.92 -8.62 -17.65
N ASP A 77 5.55 -7.45 -17.64
CA ASP A 77 6.84 -7.20 -17.00
C ASP A 77 6.72 -6.01 -16.05
N TRP A 78 7.12 -6.22 -14.79
CA TRP A 78 7.05 -5.24 -13.72
C TRP A 78 8.37 -5.16 -12.98
N VAL A 79 8.74 -3.95 -12.58
CA VAL A 79 9.81 -3.70 -11.62
C VAL A 79 9.18 -3.33 -10.29
N PRO A 80 9.71 -3.78 -9.15
CA PRO A 80 9.31 -3.22 -7.87
C PRO A 80 9.47 -1.70 -7.93
N ALA A 81 8.51 -0.98 -7.39
CA ALA A 81 8.73 0.42 -7.09
C ALA A 81 10.02 0.52 -6.24
N PRO A 82 10.87 1.52 -6.46
CA PRO A 82 11.97 1.76 -5.54
C PRO A 82 11.39 1.82 -4.12
N PRO A 83 12.11 1.31 -3.11
CA PRO A 83 11.69 1.51 -1.73
C PRO A 83 11.43 2.99 -1.56
N GLY A 84 10.21 3.34 -1.15
CA GLY A 84 9.85 4.73 -0.92
C GLY A 84 10.93 5.34 -0.04
N GLY A 85 11.43 6.52 -0.41
CA GLY A 85 12.17 7.33 0.55
C GLY A 85 11.29 7.52 1.80
N GLU A 86 11.90 7.95 2.91
CA GLU A 86 11.21 8.26 4.17
C GLU A 86 9.81 8.85 3.93
N VAL A 87 8.77 8.10 4.30
CA VAL A 87 7.38 8.53 4.18
C VAL A 87 7.20 9.70 5.13
N ARG A 88 6.77 10.84 4.60
CA ARG A 88 6.52 12.04 5.40
C ARG A 88 5.09 12.04 5.91
N VAL A 89 4.90 12.26 7.20
CA VAL A 89 3.58 12.59 7.75
C VAL A 89 3.40 14.10 7.74
N THR A 90 2.30 14.57 7.15
CA THR A 90 2.10 16.01 6.91
C THR A 90 0.73 16.50 7.35
N GLY A 91 0.66 17.80 7.68
CA GLY A 91 -0.61 18.48 7.98
C GLY A 91 -1.22 18.14 9.33
N VAL A 92 -0.48 17.49 10.23
CA VAL A 92 -0.96 17.13 11.56
C VAL A 92 -1.25 18.39 12.37
N ASP A 93 -2.44 18.45 12.97
CA ASP A 93 -2.88 19.60 13.75
C ASP A 93 -2.43 19.50 15.22
N GLU A 94 -2.04 20.64 15.81
CA GLU A 94 -1.62 20.73 17.21
C GLU A 94 -2.74 20.29 18.18
N GLU A 95 -4.01 20.54 17.83
CA GLU A 95 -5.16 20.13 18.64
C GLU A 95 -5.31 18.60 18.68
N TYR A 96 -5.03 17.91 17.56
CA TYR A 96 -4.99 16.45 17.54
C TYR A 96 -3.83 15.92 18.39
N LEU A 97 -2.63 16.49 18.24
CA LEU A 97 -1.47 16.07 19.03
C LEU A 97 -1.73 16.20 20.53
N ALA A 98 -2.41 17.25 20.97
CA ALA A 98 -2.81 17.43 22.37
C ALA A 98 -3.72 16.30 22.90
N LEU A 99 -4.54 15.69 22.04
CA LEU A 99 -5.40 14.54 22.41
C LEU A 99 -4.62 13.24 22.56
N VAL A 100 -3.52 13.07 21.82
CA VAL A 100 -2.72 11.83 21.76
C VAL A 100 -1.40 11.93 22.52
N GLY A 101 -1.37 12.75 23.57
CA GLY A 101 -0.20 12.86 24.45
C GLY A 101 0.96 13.71 23.90
N GLY A 102 0.73 14.47 22.83
CA GLY A 102 1.64 15.49 22.31
C GLY A 102 2.85 14.97 21.52
N SER A 103 2.88 13.69 21.17
CA SER A 103 4.06 13.08 20.54
C SER A 103 3.90 13.00 19.01
N GLU A 104 4.33 14.06 18.33
CA GLU A 104 4.42 14.10 16.87
C GLU A 104 5.40 13.05 16.34
N ASP A 105 6.57 12.90 16.98
CA ASP A 105 7.57 11.89 16.58
C ASP A 105 7.05 10.46 16.64
N ALA A 106 6.23 10.12 17.65
CA ALA A 106 5.67 8.78 17.79
C ALA A 106 4.60 8.49 16.75
N LEU A 107 3.80 9.50 16.40
CA LEU A 107 2.83 9.41 15.31
C LEU A 107 3.54 9.26 13.96
N ASP A 108 4.52 10.13 13.69
CA ASP A 108 5.29 10.14 12.44
C ASP A 108 5.97 8.79 12.23
N LEU A 109 6.64 8.27 13.25
CA LEU A 109 7.27 6.96 13.20
C LEU A 109 6.26 5.82 12.95
N ALA A 110 5.13 5.83 13.65
CA ALA A 110 4.14 4.75 13.52
C ALA A 110 3.51 4.72 12.12
N VAL A 111 3.12 5.88 11.59
CA VAL A 111 2.50 5.99 10.28
C VAL A 111 3.52 5.74 9.17
N SER A 112 4.70 6.37 9.23
CA SER A 112 5.74 6.21 8.19
C SER A 112 6.21 4.77 8.06
N LEU A 113 6.42 4.05 9.16
CA LEU A 113 6.79 2.62 9.14
C LEU A 113 5.70 1.77 8.52
N TRP A 114 4.44 1.97 8.92
CA TRP A 114 3.34 1.18 8.41
C TRP A 114 3.11 1.42 6.92
N VAL A 115 3.11 2.68 6.49
CA VAL A 115 2.92 3.09 5.09
C VAL A 115 4.05 2.57 4.21
N SER A 116 5.30 2.66 4.67
CA SER A 116 6.47 2.16 3.92
C SER A 116 6.38 0.66 3.63
N GLU A 117 5.77 -0.11 4.54
CA GLU A 117 5.62 -1.57 4.41
C GLU A 117 4.35 -1.95 3.61
N HIS A 118 3.25 -1.22 3.77
CA HIS A 118 1.92 -1.66 3.27
C HIS A 118 1.42 -0.87 2.05
N VAL A 119 1.96 0.32 1.79
CA VAL A 119 1.52 1.21 0.69
C VAL A 119 2.72 1.48 -0.24
N PRO A 120 3.11 0.51 -1.07
CA PRO A 120 4.31 0.61 -1.90
C PRO A 120 4.20 1.78 -2.88
N GLY A 121 5.23 2.64 -2.87
CA GLY A 121 5.31 3.81 -3.74
C GLY A 121 4.69 5.08 -3.15
N ALA A 122 4.11 5.03 -1.94
CA ALA A 122 3.78 6.23 -1.19
C ALA A 122 5.06 6.92 -0.68
N THR A 123 5.06 8.25 -0.72
CA THR A 123 6.11 9.11 -0.13
C THR A 123 5.56 10.09 0.90
N GLU A 124 4.24 10.21 1.00
CA GLU A 124 3.53 11.07 1.93
C GLU A 124 2.28 10.39 2.49
N ALA A 125 1.98 10.64 3.76
CA ALA A 125 0.70 10.38 4.40
C ALA A 125 0.15 11.70 4.98
N ALA A 126 -0.83 12.29 4.31
CA ALA A 126 -1.39 13.58 4.68
C ALA A 126 -2.57 13.41 5.64
N PHE A 127 -2.55 14.11 6.77
CA PHE A 127 -3.66 14.10 7.73
C PHE A 127 -4.94 14.66 7.10
N ASP A 128 -6.06 13.95 7.24
CA ASP A 128 -7.33 14.33 6.60
C ASP A 128 -8.10 15.42 7.37
N GLY A 129 -7.66 15.76 8.59
CA GLY A 129 -8.36 16.71 9.46
C GLY A 129 -9.51 16.12 10.27
N GLU A 130 -9.76 14.81 10.14
CA GLU A 130 -10.84 14.10 10.84
C GLU A 130 -10.29 13.25 12.00
N VAL A 131 -10.92 13.38 13.17
CA VAL A 131 -10.55 12.66 14.40
C VAL A 131 -11.80 12.03 15.02
N TYR A 132 -11.70 10.75 15.34
CA TYR A 132 -12.74 9.96 16.00
C TYR A 132 -12.32 9.68 17.44
N ILE A 133 -13.17 10.01 18.41
CA ILE A 133 -12.94 9.77 19.84
C ILE A 133 -13.90 8.68 20.31
N ASP A 134 -13.36 7.56 20.78
CA ASP A 134 -14.12 6.51 21.45
C ASP A 134 -13.91 6.63 22.98
N THR A 135 -14.90 7.23 23.64
CA THR A 135 -14.86 7.43 25.10
C THR A 135 -15.06 6.14 25.89
N LYS A 136 -15.53 5.06 25.26
CA LYS A 136 -15.72 3.77 25.92
C LYS A 136 -14.44 2.93 25.86
N ALA A 137 -13.74 2.98 24.73
CA ALA A 137 -12.46 2.32 24.52
C ALA A 137 -11.27 3.17 24.99
N ASP A 138 -11.50 4.43 25.36
CA ASP A 138 -10.46 5.41 25.72
C ASP A 138 -9.41 5.58 24.61
N SER A 139 -9.89 5.76 23.37
CA SER A 139 -9.03 5.84 22.19
C SER A 139 -9.38 7.02 21.28
N VAL A 140 -8.38 7.45 20.51
CA VAL A 140 -8.48 8.55 19.54
C VAL A 140 -7.94 8.05 18.21
N THR A 141 -8.70 8.16 17.13
CA THR A 141 -8.29 7.69 15.80
C THR A 141 -8.27 8.85 14.81
N ALA A 142 -7.17 8.99 14.06
CA ALA A 142 -7.00 9.92 12.95
C ALA A 142 -6.90 9.15 11.63
N THR A 143 -7.32 9.76 10.53
CA THR A 143 -7.13 9.23 9.18
C THR A 143 -6.13 10.06 8.37
N PHE A 144 -5.41 9.36 7.50
CA PHE A 144 -4.40 9.93 6.61
C PHE A 144 -4.62 9.39 5.20
N THR A 145 -4.48 10.26 4.21
CA THR A 145 -4.48 9.87 2.80
C THR A 145 -3.06 9.80 2.27
N CYS A 146 -2.66 8.63 1.74
CA CYS A 146 -1.39 8.47 1.07
C CYS A 146 -1.39 9.08 -0.35
N ASP A 147 -0.21 9.50 -0.82
CA ASP A 147 0.01 10.03 -2.17
C ASP A 147 0.17 8.94 -3.26
N ASP A 148 -0.06 7.68 -2.89
CA ASP A 148 -0.13 6.58 -3.82
C ASP A 148 -1.34 6.75 -4.80
N PRO A 149 -1.34 6.08 -5.95
CA PRO A 149 -2.35 6.28 -6.99
C PRO A 149 -3.76 5.88 -6.53
N GLY A 150 -3.85 4.93 -5.59
CA GLY A 150 -5.10 4.47 -5.00
C GLY A 150 -5.65 5.42 -3.95
N ARG A 151 -4.87 6.44 -3.55
CA ARG A 151 -5.19 7.35 -2.43
C ARG A 151 -5.57 6.53 -1.19
N SER A 152 -4.69 5.58 -0.84
CA SER A 152 -4.92 4.65 0.26
C SER A 152 -5.17 5.43 1.55
N ILE A 153 -6.16 4.99 2.32
CA ILE A 153 -6.53 5.63 3.57
C ILE A 153 -5.97 4.81 4.71
N VAL A 154 -5.23 5.46 5.59
CA VAL A 154 -4.59 4.86 6.75
C VAL A 154 -5.18 5.45 8.01
N SER A 155 -5.53 4.61 8.98
CA SER A 155 -6.06 5.01 10.28
C SER A 155 -5.01 4.77 11.36
N ALA A 156 -4.67 5.81 12.12
CA ALA A 156 -3.81 5.73 13.29
C ALA A 156 -4.65 5.89 14.56
N THR A 157 -4.72 4.84 15.37
CA THR A 157 -5.42 4.83 16.66
C THR A 157 -4.43 4.96 17.80
N TRP A 158 -4.60 5.98 18.62
CA TRP A 158 -3.95 6.16 19.92
C TRP A 158 -4.79 5.53 21.02
N ALA A 159 -4.19 4.59 21.76
CA ALA A 159 -4.76 3.99 22.97
C ALA A 159 -3.62 3.52 23.88
N ASP A 160 -3.83 3.55 25.20
CA ASP A 160 -2.87 3.02 26.19
C ASP A 160 -1.42 3.57 26.03
N GLY A 161 -1.25 4.78 25.50
CA GLY A 161 0.06 5.41 25.33
C GLY A 161 0.83 5.02 24.07
N ALA A 162 0.19 4.38 23.09
CA ALA A 162 0.83 3.96 21.84
C ALA A 162 -0.09 4.11 20.62
N PHE A 163 0.52 4.23 19.44
CA PHE A 163 -0.17 4.20 18.15
C PHE A 163 -0.25 2.78 17.58
N SER A 164 -1.42 2.45 17.04
CA SER A 164 -1.65 1.32 16.16
C SER A 164 -2.15 1.83 14.81
N VAL A 165 -1.59 1.31 13.71
CA VAL A 165 -1.87 1.80 12.35
C VAL A 165 -2.45 0.68 11.48
N THR A 166 -3.47 1.01 10.69
CA THR A 166 -4.19 0.09 9.79
C THR A 166 -4.63 0.81 8.51
N GLY A 167 -4.92 0.09 7.42
CA GLY A 167 -5.39 0.66 6.15
C GLY A 167 -6.06 -0.37 5.26
#